data_AF-A0A2R7JQY4-F1
#
_entry.id   AF-A0A2R7JQY4-F1
#
_cell.length_a   1.000
_cell.length_b   1.000
_cell.length_c   1.000
_cell.angle_alpha   90.00
_cell.angle_beta   90.00
_cell.angle_gamma   90.00
#
_symmetry.space_group_name_H-M   'P 1'
#
loop_
_entity.id
_entity.type
_entity.pdbx_description
1 polymer ?
#
loop_
_entity_poly.entity_id
_entity_poly.type
_entity_poly.pdbx_seq_one_letter_code
_entity_poly.pdbx_strand_id
1 'polypeptide(L)'
;MNTPFDAALRLRQREMDAMRVSISVQVNQLLVIEETRENVDRSVRRETEIAASNWGSSAHAFMARMRTQRERLIRERATVNARLATLREQATEAYGALRAIESAAERFRAEADRAAATAEQSRADDFSAARYSRAQDMIRRARLTPDRDAV
;
A
#
# COMPACT_ATOMS: atom_id res chain seq x y z
N MET A 1 -9.82 17.16 8.44
CA MET A 1 -10.39 16.37 9.55
C MET A 1 -9.44 15.21 9.79
N ASN A 2 -8.81 15.11 10.97
CA ASN A 2 -7.99 13.93 11.31
C ASN A 2 -8.97 12.78 11.62
N THR A 3 -8.89 11.67 10.90
CA THR A 3 -9.65 10.46 11.26
C THR A 3 -8.88 9.67 12.31
N PRO A 4 -9.55 8.88 13.17
CA PRO A 4 -8.85 7.99 14.11
C PRO A 4 -7.95 6.95 13.41
N PHE A 5 -8.11 6.76 12.10
CA PHE A 5 -7.32 5.84 11.28
C PHE A 5 -6.04 6.47 10.70
N ASP A 6 -5.88 7.80 10.73
CA ASP A 6 -4.79 8.49 10.02
C ASP A 6 -3.39 8.10 10.54
N ALA A 7 -3.25 7.91 11.86
CA ALA A 7 -1.98 7.48 12.45
C ALA A 7 -1.60 6.06 12.00
N ALA A 8 -2.58 5.14 11.98
CA ALA A 8 -2.39 3.77 11.53
C ALA A 8 -2.07 3.71 10.03
N LEU A 9 -2.78 4.49 9.20
CA LEU A 9 -2.52 4.58 7.75
C LEU A 9 -1.11 5.09 7.46
N ARG A 10 -0.65 6.15 8.15
CA ARG A 10 0.70 6.67 7.97
C ARG A 10 1.77 5.66 8.36
N LEU A 11 1.56 4.92 9.46
CA LEU A 11 2.49 3.88 9.89
C LEU A 11 2.58 2.77 8.84
N ARG A 12 1.45 2.23 8.40
CA ARG A 12 1.40 1.15 7.40
C ARG A 12 1.97 1.58 6.05
N GLN A 13 1.75 2.83 5.64
CA GLN A 13 2.35 3.38 4.43
C GLN A 13 3.89 3.40 4.51
N ARG A 14 4.46 3.80 5.65
CA ARG A 14 5.92 3.78 5.85
C ARG A 14 6.49 2.37 5.83
N GLU A 15 5.80 1.40 6.43
CA GLU A 15 6.19 -0.01 6.40
C GLU A 15 6.19 -0.55 4.96
N MET A 16 5.15 -0.24 4.18
CA MET A 16 5.05 -0.54 2.75
C MET A 16 6.21 0.05 1.94
N ASP A 17 6.55 1.31 2.18
CA ASP A 17 7.63 1.98 1.47
C ASP A 17 9.00 1.37 1.81
N ALA A 18 9.24 1.05 3.08
CA ALA A 18 10.45 0.34 3.52
C ALA A 18 10.57 -1.05 2.86
N MET A 19 9.44 -1.75 2.71
CA MET A 19 9.40 -3.06 2.07
C MET A 19 9.68 -2.98 0.56
N ARG A 20 9.13 -1.97 -0.13
CA ARG A 20 9.42 -1.69 -1.55
C ARG A 20 10.91 -1.44 -1.79
N VAL A 21 11.54 -0.67 -0.90
CA VAL A 21 12.99 -0.44 -0.95
C VAL A 21 13.74 -1.77 -0.77
N SER A 22 13.35 -2.59 0.21
CA SER A 22 13.99 -3.88 0.46
C SER A 22 13.87 -4.84 -0.73
N ILE A 23 12.69 -4.91 -1.35
CA ILE A 23 12.46 -5.70 -2.57
C ILE A 23 13.35 -5.20 -3.71
N SER A 24 13.42 -3.88 -3.92
CA SER A 24 14.26 -3.28 -4.95
C SER A 24 15.74 -3.63 -4.76
N VAL A 25 16.23 -3.61 -3.51
CA VAL A 25 17.60 -4.01 -3.18
C VAL A 25 17.85 -5.48 -3.55
N GLN A 26 16.93 -6.40 -3.21
CA GLN A 26 17.10 -7.82 -3.55
C GLN A 26 17.06 -8.06 -5.07
N VAL A 27 16.19 -7.33 -5.80
CA VAL A 27 16.13 -7.41 -7.27
C VAL A 27 17.46 -6.93 -7.88
N ASN A 28 18.01 -5.82 -7.41
CA ASN A 28 19.31 -5.34 -7.88
C ASN A 28 20.44 -6.33 -7.57
N GLN A 29 20.42 -6.97 -6.40
CA GLN A 29 21.39 -8.04 -6.09
C GLN A 29 21.28 -9.21 -7.05
N LEU A 30 20.06 -9.60 -7.45
CA LEU A 30 19.85 -10.67 -8.44
C LEU A 30 20.42 -10.28 -9.81
N LEU A 31 20.22 -9.04 -10.26
CA LEU A 31 20.80 -8.55 -11.52
C LEU A 31 22.32 -8.60 -11.51
N VAL A 32 22.96 -8.17 -10.42
CA VAL A 32 24.42 -8.23 -10.26
C VAL A 32 24.92 -9.68 -10.30
N ILE A 33 24.20 -10.62 -9.68
CA ILE A 33 24.54 -12.04 -9.71
C ILE A 33 24.48 -12.61 -11.14
N GLU A 34 23.42 -12.29 -11.90
CA GLU A 34 23.29 -12.76 -13.28
C GLU A 34 24.37 -12.15 -14.19
N GLU A 35 24.66 -10.86 -14.05
CA GLU A 35 25.77 -10.22 -14.79
C GLU A 35 27.12 -10.88 -14.45
N THR A 36 27.37 -11.16 -13.17
CA THR A 36 28.59 -11.83 -12.73
C THR A 36 28.69 -13.25 -13.29
N ARG A 37 27.56 -13.97 -13.36
CA ARG A 37 27.49 -15.30 -13.96
C ARG A 37 27.81 -15.26 -15.45
N GLU A 38 27.25 -14.31 -16.20
CA GLU A 38 27.55 -14.12 -17.62
C GLU A 38 29.03 -13.79 -17.85
N ASN A 39 29.63 -12.95 -16.98
CA ASN A 39 31.05 -12.65 -17.00
C ASN A 39 31.92 -13.91 -16.79
N VAL A 40 31.53 -14.79 -15.85
CA VAL A 40 32.19 -16.08 -15.62
C VAL A 40 32.08 -16.97 -16.85
N ASP A 41 30.90 -17.08 -17.44
CA ASP A 41 30.67 -17.92 -18.62
C ASP A 41 31.46 -17.43 -19.84
N ARG A 42 31.53 -16.10 -20.06
CA ARG A 42 32.39 -15.49 -21.09
C ARG A 42 33.88 -15.73 -20.83
N SER A 43 34.31 -15.74 -19.56
CA SER A 43 35.71 -15.97 -19.21
C SER A 43 36.10 -17.43 -19.41
N VAL A 44 35.19 -18.36 -19.07
CA VAL A 44 35.39 -19.79 -19.33
C VAL A 44 35.51 -20.07 -20.82
N ARG A 45 34.62 -19.53 -21.66
CA ARG A 45 34.69 -19.72 -23.12
C ARG A 45 36.03 -19.27 -23.69
N ARG A 46 36.47 -18.05 -23.34
CA ARG A 46 37.76 -17.50 -23.76
C ARG A 46 38.93 -18.39 -23.34
N GLU A 47 38.97 -18.85 -22.10
CA GLU A 47 40.05 -19.72 -21.63
C GLU A 47 40.04 -21.07 -22.36
N THR A 48 38.86 -21.64 -22.62
CA THR A 48 38.76 -22.90 -23.38
C THR A 48 39.24 -22.78 -24.81
N GLU A 49 39.00 -21.64 -25.47
CA GLU A 49 39.50 -21.35 -26.82
C GLU A 49 41.04 -21.24 -26.83
N ILE A 50 41.61 -20.53 -25.85
CA ILE A 50 43.06 -20.38 -25.71
C ILE A 50 43.72 -21.74 -25.44
N ALA A 51 43.18 -22.52 -24.51
CA ALA A 51 43.71 -23.84 -24.18
C ALA A 51 43.61 -24.83 -25.35
N ALA A 52 42.57 -24.73 -26.18
CA ALA A 52 42.45 -25.54 -27.39
C ALA A 52 43.52 -25.18 -28.44
N SER A 53 43.93 -23.92 -28.50
CA SER A 53 44.95 -23.45 -29.46
C SER A 53 46.40 -23.66 -29.01
N ASN A 54 46.64 -23.89 -27.71
CA ASN A 54 47.99 -23.94 -27.15
C ASN A 54 48.21 -25.17 -26.25
N TRP A 55 48.89 -26.17 -26.79
CA TRP A 55 49.06 -27.49 -26.16
C TRP A 55 49.86 -27.46 -24.84
N GLY A 56 50.64 -26.40 -24.60
CA GLY A 56 51.42 -26.20 -23.37
C GLY A 56 50.66 -25.53 -22.20
N SER A 57 49.45 -25.02 -22.44
CA SER A 57 48.67 -24.31 -21.42
C SER A 57 47.71 -25.26 -20.68
N SER A 58 47.97 -25.50 -19.39
CA SER A 58 47.04 -26.22 -18.51
C SER A 58 45.98 -25.27 -17.94
N ALA A 59 44.74 -25.36 -18.41
CA ALA A 59 43.59 -24.59 -17.89
C ALA A 59 42.98 -25.17 -16.59
N HIS A 60 43.55 -26.24 -16.03
CA HIS A 60 42.90 -27.04 -14.99
C HIS A 60 42.62 -26.25 -13.70
N ALA A 61 43.59 -25.45 -13.25
CA ALA A 61 43.45 -24.61 -12.06
C ALA A 61 42.43 -23.47 -12.27
N PHE A 62 42.37 -22.90 -13.48
CA PHE A 62 41.38 -21.90 -13.84
C PHE A 62 39.97 -22.50 -13.83
N MET A 63 39.78 -23.67 -14.44
CA MET A 63 38.48 -24.34 -14.49
C MET A 63 37.97 -24.73 -13.10
N ALA A 64 38.86 -25.18 -12.21
CA ALA A 64 38.52 -25.44 -10.81
C ALA A 64 38.02 -24.17 -10.10
N ARG A 65 38.73 -23.04 -10.24
CA ARG A 65 38.29 -21.75 -9.67
C ARG A 65 36.93 -21.30 -10.21
N MET A 66 36.72 -21.39 -11.52
CA MET A 66 35.46 -20.99 -12.15
C MET A 66 34.29 -21.88 -11.71
N ARG A 67 34.52 -23.18 -11.50
CA ARG A 67 33.51 -24.09 -10.93
C ARG A 67 33.10 -23.66 -9.52
N THR A 68 34.06 -23.42 -8.63
CA THR A 68 33.77 -22.93 -7.28
C THR A 68 33.03 -21.60 -7.30
N GLN A 69 33.40 -20.69 -8.22
CA GLN A 69 32.71 -19.42 -8.39
C GLN A 69 31.26 -19.60 -8.84
N ARG A 70 30.98 -20.50 -9.80
CA ARG A 70 29.61 -20.84 -10.22
C ARG A 70 28.78 -21.42 -9.07
N GLU A 71 29.34 -22.36 -8.32
CA GLU A 71 28.68 -22.96 -7.15
C GLU A 71 28.38 -21.92 -6.06
N ARG A 72 29.25 -20.93 -5.87
CA ARG A 72 28.98 -19.79 -4.99
C ARG A 72 27.82 -18.94 -5.51
N LEU A 73 27.85 -18.54 -6.79
CA LEU A 73 26.79 -17.73 -7.39
C LEU A 73 25.42 -18.42 -7.36
N ILE A 74 25.37 -19.74 -7.55
CA ILE A 74 24.12 -20.52 -7.44
C ILE A 74 23.55 -20.44 -6.02
N ARG A 75 24.39 -20.60 -4.99
CA ARG A 75 23.97 -20.51 -3.59
C ARG A 75 23.52 -19.09 -3.22
N GLU A 76 24.24 -18.08 -3.68
CA GLU A 76 23.89 -16.67 -3.48
C GLU A 76 22.54 -16.35 -4.15
N ARG A 77 22.35 -16.79 -5.40
CA ARG A 77 21.08 -16.64 -6.12
C ARG A 77 19.91 -17.31 -5.39
N ALA A 78 20.10 -18.54 -4.92
CA ALA A 78 19.08 -19.25 -4.16
C ALA A 78 18.70 -18.49 -2.88
N THR A 79 19.69 -17.94 -2.17
CA THR A 79 19.49 -17.15 -0.95
C THR A 79 18.71 -15.86 -1.23
N VAL A 80 19.09 -15.11 -2.28
CA VAL A 80 18.39 -13.87 -2.68
C VAL A 80 16.97 -14.17 -3.12
N ASN A 81 16.75 -15.23 -3.89
CA ASN A 81 15.41 -15.65 -4.32
C ASN A 81 14.52 -16.03 -3.13
N ALA A 82 15.04 -16.78 -2.16
CA ALA A 82 14.29 -17.12 -0.96
C ALA A 82 13.88 -15.85 -0.18
N ARG A 83 14.82 -14.91 0.01
CA ARG A 83 14.52 -13.61 0.65
C ARG A 83 13.48 -12.81 -0.12
N LEU A 84 13.57 -12.78 -1.45
CA LEU A 84 12.61 -12.08 -2.30
C LEU A 84 11.21 -12.70 -2.21
N ALA A 85 11.11 -14.03 -2.12
CA ALA A 85 9.85 -14.73 -1.92
C ALA A 85 9.20 -14.33 -0.59
N THR A 86 9.96 -14.37 0.51
CA THR A 86 9.48 -13.94 1.83
C THR A 86 9.04 -12.48 1.84
N LEU A 87 9.82 -11.57 1.24
CA LEU A 87 9.45 -10.15 1.16
C LEU A 87 8.17 -9.92 0.36
N ARG A 88 7.94 -10.69 -0.71
CA ARG A 88 6.72 -10.60 -1.52
C ARG A 88 5.49 -11.11 -0.78
N GLU A 89 5.64 -12.19 -0.01
CA GLU A 89 4.59 -12.70 0.86
C GLU A 89 4.21 -11.67 1.93
N GLN A 90 5.22 -11.13 2.63
CA GLN A 90 5.04 -10.04 3.59
C GLN A 90 4.38 -8.81 2.96
N ALA A 91 4.73 -8.47 1.71
CA ALA A 91 4.14 -7.34 1.00
C ALA A 91 2.66 -7.57 0.69
N THR A 92 2.32 -8.80 0.32
CA THR A 92 0.94 -9.19 0.03
C THR A 92 0.07 -9.08 1.28
N GLU A 93 0.57 -9.59 2.41
CA GLU A 93 -0.11 -9.49 3.71
C GLU A 93 -0.27 -8.02 4.15
N ALA A 94 0.81 -7.24 4.10
CA ALA A 94 0.80 -5.83 4.48
C ALA A 94 -0.17 -5.00 3.61
N TYR A 95 -0.22 -5.28 2.31
CA TYR A 95 -1.15 -4.62 1.40
C TYR A 95 -2.61 -4.95 1.72
N GLY A 96 -2.91 -6.22 2.03
CA GLY A 96 -4.24 -6.63 2.48
C GLY A 96 -4.67 -5.91 3.75
N ALA A 97 -3.78 -5.82 4.73
CA ALA A 97 -4.03 -5.09 5.98
C ALA A 97 -4.24 -3.58 5.75
N LEU A 98 -3.39 -2.94 4.92
CA LEU A 98 -3.54 -1.53 4.57
C LEU A 98 -4.91 -1.28 3.91
N ARG A 99 -5.29 -2.13 2.95
CA ARG A 99 -6.56 -1.99 2.24
C ARG A 99 -7.77 -2.13 3.16
N ALA A 100 -7.70 -3.01 4.15
CA ALA A 100 -8.75 -3.15 5.16
C ALA A 100 -8.90 -1.88 6.02
N ILE A 101 -7.79 -1.24 6.41
CA ILE A 101 -7.80 0.01 7.18
C ILE A 101 -8.33 1.16 6.32
N GLU A 102 -7.91 1.27 5.07
CA GLU A 102 -8.43 2.27 4.13
C GLU A 102 -9.96 2.17 3.99
N SER A 103 -10.47 0.95 3.81
CA SER A 103 -11.91 0.69 3.71
C SER A 103 -12.65 1.06 5.00
N ALA A 104 -12.06 0.78 6.17
CA ALA A 104 -12.63 1.20 7.45
C ALA A 104 -12.67 2.73 7.58
N ALA A 105 -11.60 3.41 7.19
CA ALA A 105 -11.52 4.87 7.22
C ALA A 105 -12.48 5.55 6.24
N GLU A 106 -12.71 4.95 5.07
CA GLU A 106 -13.70 5.42 4.09
C GLU A 106 -15.13 5.26 4.62
N ARG A 107 -15.46 4.09 5.18
CA ARG A 107 -16.77 3.87 5.82
C ARG A 107 -17.04 4.85 6.96
N PHE A 108 -16.04 5.10 7.80
CA PHE A 108 -16.15 6.06 8.89
C PHE A 108 -16.44 7.47 8.38
N ARG A 109 -15.75 7.92 7.33
CA ARG A 109 -16.00 9.23 6.71
C ARG A 109 -17.42 9.31 6.15
N ALA A 110 -17.86 8.30 5.40
CA ALA A 110 -19.21 8.25 4.86
C ALA A 110 -20.30 8.20 5.94
N GLU A 111 -20.03 7.61 7.09
CA GLU A 111 -20.95 7.61 8.24
C GLU A 111 -20.97 8.97 8.95
N ALA A 112 -19.82 9.60 9.14
CA ALA A 112 -19.72 10.94 9.70
C ALA A 112 -20.45 11.98 8.83
N ASP A 113 -20.30 11.89 7.51
CA ASP A 113 -20.97 12.80 6.56
C ASP A 113 -22.49 12.60 6.59
N ARG A 114 -22.97 11.36 6.65
CA ARG A 114 -24.41 11.06 6.81
C ARG A 114 -24.96 11.57 8.14
N ALA A 115 -24.21 11.39 9.23
CA ALA A 115 -24.62 11.89 10.54
C ALA A 115 -24.70 13.42 10.56
N ALA A 116 -23.74 14.12 9.93
CA ALA A 116 -23.75 15.56 9.79
C ALA A 116 -24.96 16.05 8.98
N ALA A 117 -25.23 15.43 7.83
CA ALA A 117 -26.39 15.75 7.00
C ALA A 117 -27.73 15.52 7.73
N THR A 118 -27.83 14.42 8.48
CA THR A 118 -29.03 14.10 9.27
C THR A 118 -29.24 15.13 10.39
N ALA A 119 -28.17 15.54 11.06
CA ALA A 119 -28.23 16.57 12.10
C ALA A 119 -28.62 17.95 11.52
N GLU A 120 -28.13 18.30 10.34
CA GLU A 120 -28.50 19.53 9.65
C GLU A 120 -29.98 19.53 9.25
N GLN A 121 -30.46 18.43 8.66
CA GLN A 121 -31.87 18.28 8.28
C GLN A 121 -32.79 18.33 9.52
N SER A 122 -32.45 17.62 10.60
CA SER A 122 -33.23 17.64 11.84
C SER A 122 -33.37 19.05 12.40
N ARG A 123 -32.30 19.88 12.35
CA ARG A 123 -32.38 21.28 12.79
C ARG A 123 -33.29 22.13 11.89
N ALA A 124 -33.26 21.90 10.58
CA ALA A 124 -34.12 22.59 9.64
C ALA A 124 -35.60 22.22 9.84
N ASP A 125 -35.88 20.95 10.11
CA ASP A 125 -37.21 20.45 10.41
C ASP A 125 -37.75 21.01 11.73
N ASP A 126 -36.94 21.02 12.79
CA ASP A 126 -37.29 21.61 14.09
C ASP A 126 -37.63 23.10 13.97
N PHE A 127 -36.83 23.84 13.20
CA PHE A 127 -37.09 25.27 12.96
C PHE A 127 -38.39 25.49 12.18
N SER A 128 -38.65 24.66 11.17
CA SER A 128 -39.87 24.71 10.36
C SER A 128 -41.11 24.38 11.20
N ALA A 129 -41.04 23.32 12.00
CA ALA A 129 -42.10 22.91 12.93
C ALA A 129 -42.39 24.00 13.96
N ALA A 130 -41.36 24.62 14.56
CA ALA A 130 -41.52 25.72 15.51
C ALA A 130 -42.23 26.94 14.89
N ARG A 131 -41.89 27.30 13.63
CA ARG A 131 -42.57 28.38 12.91
C ARG A 131 -44.02 28.03 12.60
N TYR A 132 -44.28 26.79 12.17
CA TYR A 132 -45.64 26.33 11.88
C TYR A 132 -46.53 26.34 13.13
N SER A 133 -46.04 25.83 14.26
CA SER A 133 -46.75 25.85 15.54
C SER A 133 -47.10 27.27 16.00
N ARG A 134 -46.15 28.21 15.89
CA ARG A 134 -46.42 29.63 16.21
C ARG A 134 -47.49 30.24 15.30
N ALA A 135 -47.46 29.93 14.00
CA ALA A 135 -48.48 30.42 13.07
C ALA A 135 -49.88 29.85 13.42
N GLN A 136 -49.96 28.57 13.76
CA GLN A 136 -51.20 27.93 14.22
C GLN A 136 -51.73 28.57 15.51
N ASP A 137 -50.87 28.85 16.49
CA ASP A 137 -51.26 29.53 17.73
C ASP A 137 -51.79 30.94 17.47
N MET A 138 -51.18 31.70 16.55
CA MET A 138 -51.67 33.02 16.14
C MET A 138 -53.06 32.94 15.49
N ILE A 139 -53.26 31.99 14.57
CA ILE A 139 -54.55 31.79 13.90
C ILE A 139 -55.62 31.38 14.93
N ARG A 140 -55.28 30.47 15.86
CA ARG A 140 -56.19 30.04 16.92
C ARG A 140 -56.56 31.20 17.85
N ARG A 141 -55.62 32.06 18.21
CA ARG A 141 -55.89 33.27 19.01
C ARG A 141 -56.80 34.25 18.27
N ALA A 142 -56.55 34.50 16.98
CA ALA A 142 -57.40 35.38 16.16
C ALA A 142 -58.84 34.86 16.02
N ARG A 143 -59.05 33.54 16.01
CA ARG A 143 -60.40 32.93 15.99
C ARG A 143 -61.13 32.99 17.33
N LEU A 144 -60.40 33.05 18.45
CA LEU A 144 -60.97 33.10 19.81
C LEU A 144 -61.27 34.52 20.29
N THR A 145 -60.87 35.54 19.54
CA THR A 145 -61.34 36.91 19.69
C THR A 145 -62.49 37.16 18.71
N PRO A 146 -63.75 36.84 19.06
CA PRO A 146 -64.88 37.34 18.29
C PRO A 146 -64.93 38.86 18.43
N ASP A 147 -65.22 39.48 17.29
CA ASP A 147 -65.43 40.90 17.09
C ASP A 147 -66.20 41.53 18.26
N ARG A 148 -65.52 42.42 19.00
CA ARG A 148 -66.15 43.22 20.07
C ARG A 148 -66.72 44.53 19.54
N ASP A 149 -66.64 44.78 18.23
CA ASP A 149 -67.08 46.01 17.60
C ASP A 149 -68.16 45.72 16.54
N ALA A 150 -69.30 45.17 16.96
CA ALA A 150 -70.56 45.32 16.23
C ALA A 150 -71.55 46.07 17.14
N VAL A 151 -71.69 47.35 16.80
CA VAL A 151 -72.59 48.39 17.34
C VAL A 151 -74.04 47.93 17.40
#